data_AF-A0A974HEX5-F1
#
_entry.id   AF-A0A974HEX5-F1
#
_cell.length_a   1.000
_cell.length_b   1.000
_cell.length_c   1.000
_cell.angle_alpha   90.00
_cell.angle_beta   90.00
_cell.angle_gamma   90.00
#
_symmetry.space_group_name_H-M   'P 1'
#
loop_
_entity.id
_entity.type
_entity.pdbx_description
1 polymer ?
#
loop_
_entity_poly.entity_id
_entity_poly.type
_entity_poly.pdbx_seq_one_letter_code
_entity_poly.pdbx_strand_id
1 'polypeptide(L)'
;MFPAPVTSMVASFSWRLLSPRFLGGFVLGAAASSASCVAALQLYDKREPELAPVAPVQKDPLEEYGFPLTGTEARQYINHALAYDPAKRTPKWVIEHLSRTKTVGSADRKHCKFKPDPNIPKMFSATNEDYLGSGWTRGHMAPAGDNKFSTVIGADEVAVPSHLYKVILVREKGSEQPLAIGAFVVPNSPIGFDHQLPEYKVQLEDLEKMSGLLFFPQLDRDKGLKPLCDVDSCRLIQLHEFKLYIAARRVGGARNLQKLERILSELKEEGITPDGYLLDLYEKKRKEFSLKSGTDRDERKG
;
A
#
# COMPACT_ATOMS: atom_id res chain seq x y z
N MET A 1 45.36 -36.41 4.68
CA MET A 1 45.69 -34.97 4.66
C MET A 1 44.63 -34.28 5.52
N PHE A 2 45.02 -33.40 6.45
CA PHE A 2 44.16 -32.96 7.55
C PHE A 2 42.97 -32.08 7.11
N PRO A 3 41.77 -32.29 7.69
CA PRO A 3 40.83 -31.23 8.02
C PRO A 3 41.11 -30.70 9.45
N ALA A 4 40.69 -29.47 9.75
CA ALA A 4 40.59 -28.96 11.13
C ALA A 4 39.33 -28.06 11.28
N PRO A 5 38.60 -28.11 12.41
CA PRO A 5 37.29 -27.47 12.55
C PRO A 5 37.28 -26.29 13.56
N VAL A 6 36.10 -26.01 14.11
CA VAL A 6 35.66 -24.74 14.70
C VAL A 6 35.74 -24.72 16.25
N THR A 7 35.79 -23.50 16.80
CA THR A 7 35.20 -23.03 18.09
C THR A 7 35.93 -23.17 19.43
N SER A 8 35.77 -22.08 20.20
CA SER A 8 35.63 -21.96 21.66
C SER A 8 36.89 -22.03 22.54
N MET A 9 37.23 -20.88 23.12
CA MET A 9 37.98 -20.77 24.38
C MET A 9 37.05 -20.21 25.46
N VAL A 10 36.77 -21.02 26.48
CA VAL A 10 36.28 -20.55 27.78
C VAL A 10 37.41 -20.76 28.78
N ALA A 11 37.90 -19.68 29.39
CA ALA A 11 39.01 -19.74 30.32
C ALA A 11 38.57 -20.38 31.64
N SER A 12 39.25 -21.47 32.03
CA SER A 12 39.16 -22.04 33.36
C SER A 12 40.18 -21.39 34.27
N PHE A 13 39.81 -21.08 35.51
CA PHE A 13 40.77 -20.85 36.60
C PHE A 13 40.57 -21.92 37.68
N SER A 14 41.64 -22.66 37.99
CA SER A 14 41.64 -23.72 39.00
C SER A 14 42.28 -23.23 40.29
N TRP A 15 41.80 -23.72 41.43
CA TRP A 15 42.67 -24.00 42.57
C TRP A 15 42.29 -25.35 43.19
N ARG A 16 43.31 -26.14 43.55
CA ARG A 16 43.21 -27.43 44.26
C ARG A 16 43.91 -27.34 45.63
N LEU A 17 43.66 -28.38 46.43
CA LEU A 17 44.27 -28.79 47.73
C LEU A 17 43.38 -28.43 48.92
N LEU A 18 42.78 -29.39 49.66
CA LEU A 18 43.38 -30.38 50.60
C LEU A 18 44.09 -29.65 51.77
N SER A 19 43.80 -29.90 53.05
CA SER A 19 43.44 -31.16 53.73
C SER A 19 42.78 -30.89 55.13
N PRO A 20 42.48 -31.89 56.00
CA PRO A 20 41.45 -31.78 57.04
C PRO A 20 41.94 -31.54 58.50
N ARG A 21 41.06 -30.95 59.32
CA ARG A 21 40.74 -31.26 60.74
C ARG A 21 40.26 -30.00 61.48
N PHE A 22 39.01 -29.98 61.94
CA PHE A 22 38.66 -29.74 63.35
C PHE A 22 37.18 -30.13 63.58
N LEU A 23 36.88 -30.66 64.77
CA LEU A 23 35.55 -31.13 65.15
C LEU A 23 34.89 -30.13 66.11
N GLY A 24 33.58 -29.90 65.96
CA GLY A 24 32.74 -29.22 66.95
C GLY A 24 32.35 -27.78 66.57
N GLY A 25 31.04 -27.53 66.44
CA GLY A 25 30.52 -26.19 66.15
C GLY A 25 29.06 -26.20 65.71
N PHE A 26 28.18 -25.89 66.65
CA PHE A 26 26.72 -25.79 66.53
C PHE A 26 26.17 -25.05 65.29
N VAL A 27 25.02 -25.56 64.84
CA VAL A 27 23.86 -24.85 64.25
C VAL A 27 23.89 -23.31 64.39
N LEU A 28 24.24 -22.58 63.31
CA LEU A 28 23.72 -21.25 62.93
C LEU A 28 24.43 -20.76 61.65
N GLY A 29 23.81 -20.97 60.47
CA GLY A 29 24.46 -20.63 59.19
C GLY A 29 23.53 -20.32 58.00
N ALA A 30 22.20 -20.36 58.17
CA ALA A 30 21.23 -20.14 57.10
C ALA A 30 20.65 -18.70 57.07
N ALA A 31 21.33 -17.73 57.69
CA ALA A 31 20.84 -16.34 57.83
C ALA A 31 21.80 -15.26 57.30
N ALA A 32 22.96 -15.62 56.73
CA ALA A 32 23.98 -14.66 56.25
C ALA A 32 23.93 -14.36 54.74
N SER A 33 23.30 -15.24 53.94
CA SER A 33 23.15 -15.04 52.48
C SER A 33 21.99 -14.11 52.12
N SER A 34 20.87 -14.17 52.85
CA SER A 34 19.72 -13.29 52.64
C SER A 34 19.99 -11.86 53.11
N ALA A 35 20.65 -11.67 54.26
CA ALA A 35 20.97 -10.33 54.78
C ALA A 35 21.85 -9.52 53.81
N SER A 36 22.88 -10.14 53.22
CA SER A 36 23.73 -9.48 52.21
C SER A 36 22.96 -9.14 50.92
N CYS A 37 22.05 -10.01 50.50
CA CYS A 37 21.24 -9.79 49.29
C CYS A 37 20.18 -8.70 49.50
N VAL A 38 19.51 -8.67 50.66
CA VAL A 38 18.53 -7.63 51.02
C VAL A 38 19.22 -6.27 51.25
N ALA A 39 20.39 -6.24 51.90
CA ALA A 39 21.15 -5.00 52.06
C ALA A 39 21.67 -4.48 50.70
N ALA A 40 22.13 -5.37 49.80
CA ALA A 40 22.52 -4.98 48.44
C ALA A 40 21.33 -4.43 47.64
N LEU A 41 20.15 -5.06 47.72
CA LEU A 41 18.93 -4.56 47.08
C LEU A 41 18.49 -3.21 47.65
N GLN A 42 18.48 -3.03 48.98
CA GLN A 42 18.13 -1.75 49.62
C GLN A 42 19.15 -0.61 49.37
N LEU A 43 20.39 -0.96 48.99
CA LEU A 43 21.39 0.02 48.52
C LEU A 43 21.27 0.32 47.02
N TYR A 44 20.73 -0.61 46.21
CA TYR A 44 20.45 -0.40 44.79
C TYR A 44 19.16 0.40 44.57
N ASP A 45 18.14 0.17 45.40
CA ASP A 45 16.81 0.79 45.37
C ASP A 45 16.76 2.23 45.92
N LYS A 46 17.92 2.89 46.03
CA LYS A 46 18.09 4.27 46.54
C LYS A 46 18.89 5.20 45.62
N ARG A 47 19.04 4.84 44.35
CA ARG A 47 19.54 5.71 43.28
C ARG A 47 18.77 5.53 41.98
N GLU A 48 17.48 5.83 42.00
CA GLU A 48 17.00 6.63 40.88
C GLU A 48 17.69 8.01 40.98
N PRO A 49 18.39 8.48 39.93
CA PRO A 49 18.85 9.85 39.92
C PRO A 49 17.61 10.74 39.89
N GLU A 50 17.38 11.49 40.96
CA GLU A 50 16.38 12.55 41.00
C GLU A 50 16.59 13.43 39.77
N LEU A 51 15.62 13.38 38.84
CA LEU A 51 15.73 14.10 37.58
C LEU A 51 15.77 15.58 37.93
N ALA A 52 16.96 16.19 37.85
CA ALA A 52 17.13 17.61 38.15
C ALA A 52 16.07 18.40 37.39
N PRO A 53 15.43 19.41 38.03
CA PRO A 53 14.34 20.15 37.39
C PRO A 53 14.83 20.66 36.05
N VAL A 54 14.22 20.17 34.97
CA VAL A 54 14.63 20.48 33.60
C VAL A 54 14.63 21.98 33.47
N ALA A 55 15.84 22.56 33.34
CA ALA A 55 15.99 24.00 33.21
C ALA A 55 15.07 24.48 32.09
N PRO A 56 14.37 25.63 32.25
CA PRO A 56 13.42 26.09 31.26
C PRO A 56 14.16 26.17 29.92
N VAL A 57 13.76 25.29 28.99
CA VAL A 57 14.42 25.17 27.69
C VAL A 57 14.27 26.52 27.02
N GLN A 58 15.37 27.27 26.95
CA GLN A 58 15.43 28.47 26.14
C GLN A 58 15.16 28.02 24.72
N LYS A 59 13.98 28.38 24.20
CA LYS A 59 13.68 28.18 22.79
C LYS A 59 14.75 28.89 21.99
N ASP A 60 15.34 28.18 21.03
CA ASP A 60 16.28 28.77 20.10
C ASP A 60 15.61 29.99 19.44
N PRO A 61 16.26 31.17 19.33
CA PRO A 61 15.71 32.31 18.59
C PRO A 61 15.28 31.95 17.15
N LEU A 62 15.89 30.92 16.53
CA LEU A 62 15.47 30.38 15.23
C LEU A 62 14.06 29.76 15.25
N GLU A 63 13.56 29.34 16.41
CA GLU A 63 12.21 28.77 16.61
C GLU A 63 11.18 29.78 17.11
N GLU A 64 11.55 31.05 17.35
CA GLU A 64 10.67 32.09 17.94
C GLU A 64 9.33 32.21 17.18
N TYR A 65 9.40 32.14 15.84
CA TYR A 65 8.26 32.21 14.93
C TYR A 65 7.93 30.87 14.25
N GLY A 66 8.63 29.80 14.63
CA GLY A 66 8.53 28.46 14.06
C GLY A 66 9.21 28.31 12.68
N PHE A 67 9.57 27.07 12.33
CA PHE A 67 10.12 26.75 11.02
C PHE A 67 9.02 26.72 9.92
N PRO A 68 9.39 26.97 8.65
CA PRO A 68 8.47 26.85 7.51
C PRO A 68 7.81 25.46 7.43
N LEU A 69 6.48 25.43 7.38
CA LEU A 69 5.71 24.18 7.26
C LEU A 69 5.69 23.67 5.82
N THR A 70 6.06 22.41 5.61
CA THR A 70 6.13 21.80 4.27
C THR A 70 4.79 21.25 3.77
N GLY A 71 3.83 20.95 4.66
CA GLY A 71 2.57 20.28 4.31
C GLY A 71 2.72 18.84 3.78
N THR A 72 3.85 18.20 4.08
CA THR A 72 4.23 16.86 3.57
C THR A 72 3.96 15.73 4.56
N GLU A 73 3.26 16.00 5.66
CA GLU A 73 2.84 14.99 6.63
C GLU A 73 1.92 13.93 6.01
N ALA A 74 1.99 12.70 6.54
CA ALA A 74 1.19 11.59 6.07
C ALA A 74 -0.28 11.74 6.49
N ARG A 75 -1.18 11.78 5.50
CA ARG A 75 -2.62 11.93 5.65
C ARG A 75 -3.29 10.58 5.40
N GLN A 76 -4.12 10.13 6.34
CA GLN A 76 -4.76 8.81 6.30
C GLN A 76 -6.25 8.90 5.95
N TYR A 77 -6.70 7.96 5.12
CA TYR A 77 -8.08 7.79 4.67
C TYR A 77 -8.48 6.31 4.87
N ILE A 78 -9.73 5.98 4.56
CA ILE A 78 -10.34 4.66 4.84
C ILE A 78 -9.52 3.45 4.34
N ASN A 79 -8.80 3.59 3.22
CA ASN A 79 -8.05 2.49 2.60
C ASN A 79 -6.70 2.87 2.00
N HIS A 80 -6.36 4.17 2.01
CA HIS A 80 -5.13 4.69 1.46
C HIS A 80 -4.60 5.80 2.37
N ALA A 81 -3.31 6.07 2.27
CA ALA A 81 -2.68 7.25 2.84
C ALA A 81 -1.84 7.94 1.77
N LEU A 82 -1.56 9.23 1.95
CA LEU A 82 -0.73 10.02 1.04
C LEU A 82 0.11 11.04 1.81
N ALA A 83 1.27 11.41 1.25
CA ALA A 83 1.88 12.70 1.54
C ALA A 83 1.61 13.63 0.37
N TYR A 84 1.25 14.88 0.65
CA TYR A 84 0.93 15.86 -0.38
C TYR A 84 2.16 16.70 -0.76
N ASP A 85 2.14 17.27 -1.96
CA ASP A 85 3.07 18.31 -2.41
C ASP A 85 2.28 19.61 -2.62
N PRO A 86 2.22 20.52 -1.63
CA PRO A 86 1.50 21.78 -1.75
C PRO A 86 1.95 22.67 -2.92
N ALA A 87 3.18 22.51 -3.41
CA ALA A 87 3.71 23.31 -4.52
C ALA A 87 3.31 22.74 -5.89
N LYS A 88 3.21 21.40 -6.02
CA LYS A 88 2.73 20.73 -7.24
C LYS A 88 1.22 20.47 -7.26
N ARG A 89 0.56 20.64 -6.10
CA ARG A 89 -0.83 20.28 -5.80
C ARG A 89 -1.20 18.80 -6.07
N THR A 90 -0.18 17.93 -6.04
CA THR A 90 -0.28 16.48 -6.26
C THR A 90 0.19 15.69 -5.05
N PRO A 91 -0.22 14.42 -4.86
CA PRO A 91 0.45 13.54 -3.91
C PRO A 91 1.92 13.30 -4.32
N LYS A 92 2.85 13.30 -3.36
CA LYS A 92 4.23 12.80 -3.54
C LYS A 92 4.26 11.28 -3.65
N TRP A 93 3.44 10.64 -2.82
CA TRP A 93 3.17 9.20 -2.84
C TRP A 93 1.75 8.96 -2.37
N VAL A 94 1.18 7.83 -2.81
CA VAL A 94 -0.06 7.26 -2.26
C VAL A 94 0.20 5.78 -1.99
N ILE A 95 -0.15 5.31 -0.80
CA ILE A 95 -0.06 3.90 -0.40
C ILE A 95 -1.46 3.37 -0.15
N GLU A 96 -1.73 2.14 -0.57
CA GLU A 96 -3.01 1.44 -0.36
C GLU A 96 -2.76 -0.03 -0.03
N HIS A 97 -3.69 -0.66 0.68
CA HIS A 97 -3.61 -2.10 0.99
C HIS A 97 -4.73 -2.86 0.29
N LEU A 98 -4.38 -3.66 -0.71
CA LEU A 98 -5.32 -4.49 -1.46
C LEU A 98 -5.61 -5.82 -0.75
N SER A 99 -6.85 -6.29 -0.88
CA SER A 99 -7.26 -7.66 -0.54
C SER A 99 -8.49 -8.02 -1.35
N ARG A 100 -8.73 -9.32 -1.59
CA ARG A 100 -9.92 -9.81 -2.33
C ARG A 100 -11.24 -9.25 -1.77
N THR A 101 -11.31 -9.00 -0.46
CA THR A 101 -12.47 -8.42 0.23
C THR A 101 -12.71 -6.93 -0.05
N LYS A 102 -11.69 -6.17 -0.44
CA LYS A 102 -11.77 -4.73 -0.74
C LYS A 102 -12.08 -4.44 -2.21
N THR A 103 -11.68 -5.35 -3.11
CA THR A 103 -11.95 -5.29 -4.55
C THR A 103 -13.34 -5.78 -4.94
N VAL A 104 -14.12 -6.35 -4.00
CA VAL A 104 -15.52 -6.75 -4.18
C VAL A 104 -16.43 -5.88 -3.32
N GLY A 105 -17.65 -5.63 -3.79
CA GLY A 105 -18.62 -4.79 -3.10
C GLY A 105 -19.52 -3.99 -4.05
N SER A 106 -20.48 -3.28 -3.47
CA SER A 106 -21.55 -2.57 -4.19
C SER A 106 -21.20 -1.14 -4.60
N ALA A 107 -20.07 -0.57 -4.17
CA ALA A 107 -19.75 0.82 -4.48
C ALA A 107 -19.57 1.05 -6.00
N ASP A 108 -20.43 1.87 -6.59
CA ASP A 108 -20.30 2.30 -7.99
C ASP A 108 -19.58 3.65 -8.08
N ARG A 109 -18.47 3.67 -8.83
CA ARG A 109 -17.71 4.87 -9.17
C ARG A 109 -18.56 5.95 -9.85
N LYS A 110 -19.71 5.61 -10.44
CA LYS A 110 -20.66 6.58 -11.02
C LYS A 110 -21.27 7.52 -9.98
N HIS A 111 -21.30 7.14 -8.71
CA HIS A 111 -21.78 7.98 -7.61
C HIS A 111 -20.67 8.84 -6.99
N CYS A 112 -19.41 8.54 -7.29
CA CYS A 112 -18.28 9.41 -7.00
C CYS A 112 -18.21 10.56 -8.03
N LYS A 113 -17.83 11.74 -7.57
CA LYS A 113 -17.46 12.89 -8.43
C LYS A 113 -15.97 13.19 -8.20
N PHE A 114 -15.49 14.33 -8.67
CA PHE A 114 -14.23 14.95 -8.23
C PHE A 114 -14.56 16.31 -7.53
N LYS A 115 -13.80 16.72 -6.51
CA LYS A 115 -14.00 17.93 -5.64
C LYS A 115 -12.70 18.17 -4.84
N PRO A 116 -12.48 19.30 -4.18
CA PRO A 116 -11.36 19.49 -3.25
C PRO A 116 -11.18 18.43 -2.16
N ASP A 117 -9.94 18.13 -1.76
CA ASP A 117 -9.72 17.48 -0.45
C ASP A 117 -9.97 18.52 0.66
N PRO A 118 -10.97 18.33 1.54
CA PRO A 118 -11.32 19.30 2.57
C PRO A 118 -10.25 19.47 3.66
N ASN A 119 -9.27 18.57 3.75
CA ASN A 119 -8.20 18.60 4.74
C ASN A 119 -6.96 19.37 4.25
N ILE A 120 -6.89 19.72 2.97
CA ILE A 120 -5.78 20.49 2.38
C ILE A 120 -6.18 21.96 2.35
N PRO A 121 -5.35 22.91 2.86
CA PRO A 121 -5.68 24.33 2.83
C PRO A 121 -5.98 24.81 1.41
N LYS A 122 -7.07 25.56 1.22
CA LYS A 122 -7.60 25.90 -0.12
C LYS A 122 -6.55 26.46 -1.09
N MET A 123 -5.63 27.29 -0.60
CA MET A 123 -4.55 27.91 -1.41
C MET A 123 -3.54 26.91 -2.01
N PHE A 124 -3.48 25.69 -1.48
CA PHE A 124 -2.64 24.59 -1.97
C PHE A 124 -3.48 23.42 -2.49
N SER A 125 -4.81 23.49 -2.35
CA SER A 125 -5.76 22.40 -2.58
C SER A 125 -6.42 22.57 -3.93
N ALA A 126 -7.74 22.35 -3.97
CA ALA A 126 -8.36 21.52 -4.99
C ALA A 126 -9.73 22.03 -5.47
N THR A 127 -10.09 21.77 -6.73
CA THR A 127 -11.34 22.17 -7.40
C THR A 127 -11.88 21.09 -8.38
N ASN A 128 -11.82 21.31 -9.71
CA ASN A 128 -12.15 20.49 -10.89
C ASN A 128 -11.79 21.19 -12.20
N GLU A 129 -11.87 22.52 -12.18
CA GLU A 129 -11.86 23.46 -13.29
C GLU A 129 -10.58 23.35 -14.15
N ASP A 130 -9.49 22.88 -13.55
CA ASP A 130 -8.15 22.94 -14.12
C ASP A 130 -7.74 21.68 -14.89
N TYR A 131 -8.50 20.61 -14.66
CA TYR A 131 -8.57 19.46 -15.55
C TYR A 131 -9.61 19.65 -16.66
N LEU A 132 -10.50 20.64 -16.54
CA LEU A 132 -11.58 20.84 -17.50
C LEU A 132 -11.05 21.60 -18.72
N GLY A 133 -10.71 20.86 -19.77
CA GLY A 133 -10.23 21.43 -21.03
C GLY A 133 -8.72 21.58 -21.15
N SER A 134 -7.94 21.21 -20.12
CA SER A 134 -6.46 21.24 -20.17
C SER A 134 -5.81 20.16 -21.03
N GLY A 135 -6.60 19.25 -21.62
CA GLY A 135 -6.13 18.09 -22.39
C GLY A 135 -5.75 16.88 -21.53
N TRP A 136 -5.68 17.03 -20.21
CA TRP A 136 -5.30 15.97 -19.27
C TRP A 136 -6.51 15.37 -18.54
N THR A 137 -6.36 14.14 -18.04
CA THR A 137 -7.40 13.45 -17.26
C THR A 137 -7.05 13.38 -15.78
N ARG A 138 -8.08 13.31 -14.92
CA ARG A 138 -7.93 13.13 -13.46
C ARG A 138 -7.53 11.67 -13.14
N GLY A 139 -6.24 11.41 -13.24
CA GLY A 139 -5.63 10.11 -12.93
C GLY A 139 -5.67 9.80 -11.43
N HIS A 140 -6.24 8.65 -11.05
CA HIS A 140 -6.20 8.16 -9.67
C HIS A 140 -4.87 7.44 -9.40
N MET A 141 -4.21 7.76 -8.29
CA MET A 141 -3.05 6.98 -7.81
C MET A 141 -3.50 5.70 -7.08
N ALA A 142 -4.47 5.85 -6.16
CA ALA A 142 -5.24 4.76 -5.54
C ALA A 142 -6.57 4.56 -6.29
N PRO A 143 -6.78 3.46 -7.04
CA PRO A 143 -7.93 3.29 -7.91
C PRO A 143 -9.28 3.12 -7.19
N ALA A 144 -10.34 3.71 -7.75
CA ALA A 144 -11.72 3.45 -7.29
C ALA A 144 -12.18 1.98 -7.48
N GLY A 145 -11.45 1.18 -8.28
CA GLY A 145 -11.68 -0.26 -8.42
C GLY A 145 -11.25 -1.07 -7.20
N ASP A 146 -10.30 -0.55 -6.44
CA ASP A 146 -9.68 -1.21 -5.28
C ASP A 146 -10.39 -0.90 -3.96
N ASN A 147 -11.43 -0.08 -4.07
CA ASN A 147 -12.17 0.53 -2.98
C ASN A 147 -13.68 0.22 -3.12
N LYS A 148 -14.04 -0.99 -3.54
CA LYS A 148 -15.45 -1.39 -3.80
C LYS A 148 -16.36 -1.43 -2.58
N PHE A 149 -15.79 -1.13 -1.41
CA PHE A 149 -16.46 -1.00 -0.13
C PHE A 149 -16.70 0.46 0.33
N SER A 150 -16.25 1.49 -0.40
CA SER A 150 -16.40 2.91 0.02
C SER A 150 -16.36 3.94 -1.15
N THR A 151 -16.74 5.20 -0.90
CA THR A 151 -16.87 6.26 -1.94
C THR A 151 -16.37 7.64 -1.47
N VAL A 152 -15.54 8.33 -2.27
CA VAL A 152 -15.06 9.72 -2.03
C VAL A 152 -14.66 10.43 -3.36
N ILE A 153 -14.22 11.70 -3.27
CA ILE A 153 -14.31 12.74 -4.33
C ILE A 153 -13.08 13.72 -4.22
N GLY A 154 -12.20 13.93 -5.24
CA GLY A 154 -10.84 14.62 -5.15
C GLY A 154 -10.06 15.13 -6.44
N ALA A 155 -9.76 16.44 -6.73
CA ALA A 155 -8.89 16.96 -7.88
C ALA A 155 -8.54 18.51 -7.91
N ASP A 156 -7.46 19.03 -8.59
CA ASP A 156 -7.13 20.50 -8.82
C ASP A 156 -6.30 20.95 -10.09
N GLU A 157 -5.90 22.24 -10.24
CA GLU A 157 -4.67 22.68 -10.94
C GLU A 157 -3.52 21.81 -10.46
N VAL A 158 -3.08 20.91 -11.32
CA VAL A 158 -2.19 19.82 -10.93
C VAL A 158 -1.00 19.82 -11.85
N ALA A 159 0.19 19.72 -11.26
CA ALA A 159 1.39 19.42 -12.02
C ALA A 159 1.23 18.07 -12.72
N VAL A 160 1.29 18.07 -14.05
CA VAL A 160 1.27 16.84 -14.84
C VAL A 160 2.65 16.17 -14.75
N PRO A 161 2.76 14.94 -14.20
CA PRO A 161 4.03 14.25 -14.11
C PRO A 161 4.45 13.72 -15.49
N SER A 162 5.75 13.64 -15.76
CA SER A 162 6.27 13.01 -17.00
C SER A 162 6.23 11.47 -16.93
N HIS A 163 6.32 10.90 -15.73
CA HIS A 163 6.30 9.46 -15.46
C HIS A 163 5.47 9.17 -14.22
N LEU A 164 4.91 7.97 -14.15
CA LEU A 164 4.22 7.41 -12.99
C LEU A 164 5.01 6.20 -12.49
N TYR A 165 5.03 6.00 -11.17
CA TYR A 165 5.66 4.82 -10.57
C TYR A 165 4.66 4.00 -9.74
N LYS A 166 4.91 2.70 -9.61
CA LYS A 166 4.29 1.86 -8.58
C LYS A 166 5.34 0.94 -7.97
N VAL A 167 5.36 0.86 -6.64
CA VAL A 167 6.09 -0.17 -5.90
C VAL A 167 5.05 -1.11 -5.29
N ILE A 168 5.18 -2.40 -5.61
CA ILE A 168 4.24 -3.45 -5.23
C ILE A 168 4.95 -4.39 -4.26
N LEU A 169 4.39 -4.55 -3.06
CA LEU A 169 4.85 -5.50 -2.05
C LEU A 169 3.75 -6.54 -1.80
N VAL A 170 4.08 -7.82 -1.95
CA VAL A 170 3.13 -8.93 -1.86
C VAL A 170 3.51 -9.86 -0.72
N ARG A 171 2.50 -10.23 0.09
CA ARG A 171 2.57 -11.30 1.09
C ARG A 171 1.56 -12.38 0.74
N GLU A 172 2.03 -13.62 0.60
CA GLU A 172 1.15 -14.77 0.50
C GLU A 172 0.50 -15.06 1.87
N LYS A 173 -0.82 -15.27 1.90
CA LYS A 173 -1.56 -15.39 3.15
C LYS A 173 -1.34 -16.76 3.80
N GLY A 174 -0.79 -16.77 5.02
CA GLY A 174 -0.53 -18.01 5.77
C GLY A 174 0.76 -18.72 5.36
N SER A 175 1.60 -18.06 4.57
CA SER A 175 2.88 -18.56 4.11
C SER A 175 4.03 -17.93 4.91
N GLU A 176 5.01 -18.74 5.31
CA GLU A 176 6.29 -18.26 5.84
C GLU A 176 7.27 -17.87 4.74
N GLN A 177 6.88 -17.98 3.46
CA GLN A 177 7.70 -17.59 2.33
C GLN A 177 8.08 -16.09 2.41
N PRO A 178 9.30 -15.72 1.98
CA PRO A 178 9.70 -14.32 1.93
C PRO A 178 8.78 -13.47 1.07
N LEU A 179 8.65 -12.20 1.46
CA LEU A 179 7.88 -11.19 0.73
C LEU A 179 8.40 -11.01 -0.69
N ALA A 180 7.50 -10.73 -1.62
CA ALA A 180 7.86 -10.42 -3.00
C ALA A 180 7.68 -8.93 -3.30
N ILE A 181 8.64 -8.33 -4.02
CA ILE A 181 8.67 -6.88 -4.29
C ILE A 181 8.99 -6.57 -5.76
N GLY A 182 8.34 -5.56 -6.32
CA GLY A 182 8.64 -5.03 -7.65
C GLY A 182 8.42 -3.52 -7.71
N ALA A 183 9.35 -2.80 -8.34
CA ALA A 183 9.23 -1.38 -8.63
C ALA A 183 9.13 -1.18 -10.14
N PHE A 184 8.22 -0.31 -10.57
CA PHE A 184 7.94 -0.04 -11.98
C PHE A 184 7.81 1.46 -12.23
N VAL A 185 8.32 1.93 -13.37
CA VAL A 185 8.21 3.32 -13.82
C VAL A 185 7.72 3.34 -15.27
N VAL A 186 6.58 3.98 -15.51
CA VAL A 186 5.97 4.11 -16.84
C VAL A 186 5.91 5.57 -17.26
N PRO A 187 6.11 5.91 -18.55
CA PRO A 187 5.90 7.27 -19.04
C PRO A 187 4.42 7.66 -18.97
N ASN A 188 4.12 8.93 -18.71
CA ASN A 188 2.77 9.48 -18.73
C ASN A 188 2.36 9.85 -20.17
N SER A 189 2.39 8.85 -21.04
CA SER A 189 2.05 8.93 -22.47
C SER A 189 1.24 7.69 -22.88
N PRO A 190 0.62 7.65 -24.07
CA PRO A 190 0.03 6.43 -24.60
C PRO A 190 1.07 5.31 -24.69
N ILE A 191 0.70 4.11 -24.25
CA ILE A 191 1.49 2.87 -24.33
C ILE A 191 0.61 1.81 -25.01
N GLY A 192 1.18 1.06 -25.96
CA GLY A 192 0.49 0.00 -26.69
C GLY A 192 0.41 -1.33 -25.93
N PHE A 193 -0.27 -2.32 -26.54
CA PHE A 193 -0.42 -3.68 -26.00
C PHE A 193 0.73 -4.62 -26.40
N ASP A 194 1.65 -4.12 -27.22
CA ASP A 194 2.92 -4.72 -27.61
C ASP A 194 3.96 -4.71 -26.47
N HIS A 195 3.80 -3.80 -25.50
CA HIS A 195 4.63 -3.73 -24.30
C HIS A 195 4.08 -4.56 -23.13
N GLN A 196 4.98 -5.12 -22.32
CA GLN A 196 4.68 -5.86 -21.09
C GLN A 196 5.30 -5.20 -19.85
N LEU A 197 4.72 -5.47 -18.67
CA LEU A 197 5.14 -4.84 -17.41
C LEU A 197 6.64 -5.00 -17.06
N PRO A 198 7.33 -6.13 -17.37
CA PRO A 198 8.75 -6.28 -17.08
C PRO A 198 9.66 -5.26 -17.79
N GLU A 199 9.25 -4.69 -18.93
CA GLU A 199 10.01 -3.64 -19.63
C GLU A 199 10.12 -2.35 -18.81
N TYR A 200 9.16 -2.13 -17.90
CA TYR A 200 9.08 -0.97 -17.02
C TYR A 200 9.62 -1.24 -15.62
N LYS A 201 10.17 -2.44 -15.37
CA LYS A 201 10.77 -2.83 -14.09
C LYS A 201 12.05 -2.03 -13.84
N VAL A 202 12.17 -1.47 -12.64
CA VAL A 202 13.38 -0.78 -12.17
C VAL A 202 13.85 -1.39 -10.85
N GLN A 203 15.11 -1.13 -10.50
CA GLN A 203 15.59 -1.41 -9.15
C GLN A 203 14.94 -0.44 -8.16
N LEU A 204 14.63 -0.92 -6.95
CA LEU A 204 13.97 -0.11 -5.93
C LEU A 204 14.83 1.10 -5.55
N GLU A 205 16.12 0.86 -5.37
CA GLU A 205 17.12 1.85 -4.94
C GLU A 205 17.27 3.00 -5.95
N ASP A 206 17.09 2.73 -7.24
CA ASP A 206 17.15 3.77 -8.27
C ASP A 206 15.87 4.60 -8.30
N LEU A 207 14.70 3.99 -8.09
CA LEU A 207 13.45 4.73 -7.89
C LEU A 207 13.48 5.57 -6.59
N GLU A 208 14.10 5.08 -5.52
CA GLU A 208 14.31 5.83 -4.28
C GLU A 208 15.17 7.08 -4.52
N LYS A 209 16.31 6.94 -5.23
CA LYS A 209 17.15 8.07 -5.65
C LYS A 209 16.40 9.08 -6.53
N MET A 210 15.62 8.61 -7.50
CA MET A 210 14.88 9.46 -8.44
C MET A 210 13.70 10.19 -7.80
N SER A 211 13.04 9.58 -6.81
CA SER A 211 11.86 10.15 -6.15
C SER A 211 12.18 10.95 -4.88
N GLY A 212 13.35 10.74 -4.28
CA GLY A 212 13.68 11.30 -2.97
C GLY A 212 12.86 10.68 -1.83
N LEU A 213 12.40 9.44 -2.00
CA LEU A 213 11.58 8.70 -1.03
C LEU A 213 12.29 7.41 -0.61
N LEU A 214 12.00 6.93 0.58
CA LEU A 214 12.33 5.57 1.03
C LEU A 214 11.03 4.75 1.10
N PHE A 215 10.94 3.68 0.33
CA PHE A 215 9.76 2.82 0.29
C PHE A 215 9.88 1.69 1.32
N PHE A 216 8.80 1.51 2.08
CA PHE A 216 8.70 0.53 3.17
C PHE A 216 9.92 0.57 4.12
N PRO A 217 10.21 1.70 4.80
CA PRO A 217 11.42 1.84 5.63
C PRO A 217 11.50 0.90 6.85
N GLN A 218 10.39 0.24 7.20
CA GLN A 218 10.31 -0.80 8.23
C GLN A 218 10.45 -2.23 7.66
N LEU A 219 10.67 -2.37 6.35
CA LEU A 219 10.91 -3.65 5.69
C LEU A 219 12.39 -4.00 5.84
N ASP A 220 12.66 -5.04 6.61
CA ASP A 220 13.96 -5.69 6.64
C ASP A 220 14.25 -6.33 5.27
N ARG A 221 15.13 -5.69 4.50
CA ARG A 221 15.53 -6.12 3.15
C ARG A 221 16.50 -7.30 3.17
N ASP A 222 17.20 -7.52 4.29
CA ASP A 222 18.20 -8.58 4.46
C ASP A 222 17.57 -9.96 4.66
N LYS A 223 16.28 -10.02 5.03
CA LYS A 223 15.47 -11.26 5.12
C LYS A 223 15.14 -11.92 3.76
N GLY A 224 15.78 -11.51 2.67
CA GLY A 224 15.73 -12.21 1.38
C GLY A 224 14.44 -11.98 0.60
N LEU A 225 14.18 -10.74 0.16
CA LEU A 225 13.03 -10.41 -0.68
C LEU A 225 13.11 -11.10 -2.06
N LYS A 226 12.00 -11.65 -2.54
CA LYS A 226 11.89 -12.21 -3.89
C LYS A 226 11.51 -11.11 -4.89
N PRO A 227 12.04 -11.09 -6.12
CA PRO A 227 11.54 -10.19 -7.14
C PRO A 227 10.11 -10.60 -7.57
N LEU A 228 9.21 -9.63 -7.72
CA LEU A 228 7.78 -9.90 -7.96
C LEU A 228 7.56 -10.71 -9.25
N CYS A 229 8.26 -10.38 -10.33
CA CYS A 229 8.11 -11.06 -11.63
C CYS A 229 8.80 -12.44 -11.70
N ASP A 230 9.39 -12.89 -10.59
CA ASP A 230 9.96 -14.23 -10.46
C ASP A 230 8.98 -15.17 -9.72
N VAL A 231 8.00 -14.61 -8.99
CA VAL A 231 6.94 -15.34 -8.26
C VAL A 231 5.56 -15.18 -8.90
N ASP A 232 5.33 -14.11 -9.67
CA ASP A 232 4.15 -13.87 -10.49
C ASP A 232 4.57 -13.63 -11.93
N SER A 233 3.67 -13.87 -12.87
CA SER A 233 3.89 -13.64 -14.31
C SER A 233 4.26 -12.20 -14.69
N CYS A 234 3.87 -11.19 -13.91
CA CYS A 234 3.87 -9.78 -14.31
C CYS A 234 3.22 -9.53 -15.69
N ARG A 235 2.33 -10.43 -16.16
CA ARG A 235 1.73 -10.36 -17.48
C ARG A 235 0.63 -9.31 -17.52
N LEU A 236 0.70 -8.37 -18.46
CA LEU A 236 -0.41 -7.46 -18.71
C LEU A 236 -1.50 -8.14 -19.53
N ILE A 237 -2.73 -7.68 -19.35
CA ILE A 237 -3.89 -8.11 -20.13
C ILE A 237 -3.69 -7.75 -21.61
N GLN A 238 -3.82 -8.73 -22.50
CA GLN A 238 -3.63 -8.52 -23.94
C GLN A 238 -4.82 -7.79 -24.55
N LEU A 239 -4.64 -7.24 -25.77
CA LEU A 239 -5.67 -6.46 -26.47
C LEU A 239 -7.02 -7.21 -26.58
N HIS A 240 -6.99 -8.51 -26.87
CA HIS A 240 -8.18 -9.35 -26.98
C HIS A 240 -8.92 -9.47 -25.64
N GLU A 241 -8.22 -9.88 -24.58
CA GLU A 241 -8.75 -9.98 -23.21
C GLU A 241 -9.29 -8.63 -22.72
N PHE A 242 -8.57 -7.53 -23.01
CA PHE A 242 -8.96 -6.18 -22.64
C PHE A 242 -10.24 -5.72 -23.35
N LYS A 243 -10.36 -6.00 -24.65
CA LYS A 243 -11.58 -5.68 -25.42
C LYS A 243 -12.80 -6.45 -24.92
N LEU A 244 -12.65 -7.74 -24.58
CA LEU A 244 -13.70 -8.52 -23.93
C LEU A 244 -14.11 -7.93 -22.57
N TYR A 245 -13.13 -7.58 -21.72
CA TYR A 245 -13.38 -6.91 -20.44
C TYR A 245 -14.14 -5.58 -20.60
N ILE A 246 -13.74 -4.74 -21.55
CA ILE A 246 -14.44 -3.48 -21.84
C ILE A 246 -15.84 -3.75 -22.39
N ALA A 247 -16.03 -4.73 -23.27
CA ALA A 247 -17.34 -5.12 -23.77
C ALA A 247 -18.29 -5.57 -22.64
N ALA A 248 -17.84 -6.40 -21.71
CA ALA A 248 -18.63 -6.81 -20.54
C ALA A 248 -19.09 -5.60 -19.71
N ARG A 249 -18.21 -4.62 -19.50
CA ARG A 249 -18.56 -3.37 -18.81
C ARG A 249 -19.55 -2.52 -19.60
N ARG A 250 -19.46 -2.50 -20.93
CA ARG A 250 -20.39 -1.81 -21.83
C ARG A 250 -21.77 -2.48 -21.82
N VAL A 251 -21.83 -3.82 -21.82
CA VAL A 251 -23.07 -4.60 -21.69
C VAL A 251 -23.79 -4.26 -20.39
N GLY A 252 -23.09 -4.30 -19.25
CA GLY A 252 -23.66 -3.92 -17.96
C GLY A 252 -24.16 -2.46 -17.91
N GLY A 253 -23.54 -1.56 -18.69
CA GLY A 253 -23.92 -0.16 -18.85
C GLY A 253 -24.92 0.15 -19.97
N ALA A 254 -25.36 -0.85 -20.76
CA ALA A 254 -26.29 -0.64 -21.86
C ALA A 254 -27.64 -0.11 -21.35
N ARG A 255 -28.30 0.75 -22.15
CA ARG A 255 -29.57 1.40 -21.79
C ARG A 255 -30.78 0.93 -22.62
N ASN A 256 -30.54 0.27 -23.74
CA ASN A 256 -31.58 -0.29 -24.62
C ASN A 256 -30.99 -1.45 -25.45
N LEU A 257 -31.86 -2.20 -26.12
CA LEU A 257 -31.50 -3.38 -26.91
C LEU A 257 -30.56 -3.04 -28.08
N GLN A 258 -30.82 -1.97 -28.83
CA GLN A 258 -29.97 -1.53 -29.94
C GLN A 258 -28.51 -1.28 -29.52
N LYS A 259 -28.27 -0.61 -28.39
CA LYS A 259 -26.91 -0.41 -27.86
C LYS A 259 -26.28 -1.69 -27.33
N LEU A 260 -27.09 -2.64 -26.88
CA LEU A 260 -26.64 -3.95 -26.41
C LEU A 260 -26.16 -4.81 -27.59
N GLU A 261 -26.97 -4.94 -28.64
CA GLU A 261 -26.66 -5.67 -29.88
C GLU A 261 -25.42 -5.10 -30.58
N ARG A 262 -25.32 -3.76 -30.66
CA ARG A 262 -24.17 -3.09 -31.28
C ARG A 262 -22.82 -3.46 -30.63
N ILE A 263 -22.78 -3.74 -29.32
CA ILE A 263 -21.54 -4.14 -28.64
C ILE A 263 -21.03 -5.49 -29.17
N LEU A 264 -21.92 -6.45 -29.46
CA LEU A 264 -21.51 -7.73 -30.04
C LEU A 264 -21.19 -7.62 -31.54
N SER A 265 -21.87 -6.73 -32.27
CA SER A 265 -21.52 -6.45 -33.69
C SER A 265 -20.10 -5.89 -33.79
N GLU A 266 -19.79 -4.86 -33.00
CA GLU A 266 -18.45 -4.24 -32.96
C GLU A 266 -17.36 -5.28 -32.64
N LEU A 267 -17.57 -6.18 -31.66
CA LEU A 267 -16.60 -7.27 -31.39
C LEU A 267 -16.44 -8.23 -32.56
N LYS A 268 -17.54 -8.60 -33.23
CA LYS A 268 -17.51 -9.51 -34.38
C LYS A 268 -16.82 -8.89 -35.59
N GLU A 269 -17.04 -7.60 -35.84
CA GLU A 269 -16.35 -6.81 -36.87
C GLU A 269 -14.84 -6.73 -36.61
N GLU A 270 -14.43 -6.67 -35.34
CA GLU A 270 -13.02 -6.74 -34.92
C GLU A 270 -12.44 -8.17 -34.85
N GLY A 271 -13.21 -9.20 -35.23
CA GLY A 271 -12.76 -10.60 -35.21
C GLY A 271 -12.65 -11.23 -33.82
N ILE A 272 -13.33 -10.69 -32.81
CA ILE A 272 -13.24 -11.10 -31.41
C ILE A 272 -14.46 -11.92 -31.00
N THR A 273 -14.22 -13.20 -30.71
CA THR A 273 -15.25 -14.12 -30.19
C THR A 273 -15.55 -13.82 -28.71
N PRO A 274 -16.82 -13.56 -28.33
CA PRO A 274 -17.23 -13.44 -26.94
C PRO A 274 -16.95 -14.71 -26.11
N ASP A 275 -16.52 -14.55 -24.87
CA ASP A 275 -16.43 -15.66 -23.91
C ASP A 275 -17.79 -15.98 -23.27
N GLY A 276 -17.87 -17.11 -22.57
CA GLY A 276 -19.11 -17.54 -21.91
C GLY A 276 -19.64 -16.53 -20.89
N TYR A 277 -18.74 -15.84 -20.17
CA TYR A 277 -19.10 -14.82 -19.19
C TYR A 277 -19.78 -13.60 -19.85
N LEU A 278 -19.24 -13.13 -20.98
CA LEU A 278 -19.82 -12.03 -21.74
C LEU A 278 -21.18 -12.40 -22.34
N LEU A 279 -21.33 -13.64 -22.84
CA LEU A 279 -22.60 -14.15 -23.37
C LEU A 279 -23.68 -14.27 -22.28
N ASP A 280 -23.36 -14.81 -21.11
CA ASP A 280 -24.27 -14.88 -19.97
C ASP A 280 -24.73 -13.48 -19.51
N LEU A 281 -23.79 -12.54 -19.43
CA LEU A 281 -24.08 -11.15 -19.06
C LEU A 281 -24.95 -10.46 -20.12
N TYR A 282 -24.70 -10.71 -21.41
CA TYR A 282 -25.47 -10.21 -22.53
C TYR A 282 -26.91 -10.72 -22.50
N GLU A 283 -27.12 -12.03 -22.40
CA GLU A 283 -28.46 -12.63 -22.37
C GLU A 283 -29.25 -12.22 -21.12
N LYS A 284 -28.60 -12.10 -19.96
CA LYS A 284 -29.22 -11.52 -18.77
C LYS A 284 -29.70 -10.08 -19.00
N LYS A 285 -28.87 -9.25 -19.65
CA LYS A 285 -29.21 -7.84 -19.95
C LYS A 285 -30.30 -7.72 -21.03
N ARG A 286 -30.28 -8.60 -22.02
CA ARG A 286 -31.29 -8.70 -23.09
C ARG A 286 -32.67 -9.01 -22.52
N LYS A 287 -32.76 -10.01 -21.63
CA LYS A 287 -34.01 -10.38 -20.93
C LYS A 287 -34.56 -9.23 -20.08
N GLU A 288 -33.70 -8.43 -19.43
CA GLU A 288 -34.11 -7.22 -18.68
C GLU A 288 -34.86 -6.21 -19.57
N PHE A 289 -34.39 -5.99 -20.81
CA PHE A 289 -35.07 -5.09 -21.75
C PHE A 289 -36.36 -5.67 -22.31
N SER A 290 -36.39 -6.96 -22.65
CA SER A 290 -37.62 -7.63 -23.11
C SER A 290 -38.74 -7.52 -22.09
N LEU A 291 -38.45 -7.79 -20.80
CA LEU A 291 -39.41 -7.70 -19.71
C LEU A 291 -39.94 -6.27 -19.52
N LYS A 292 -39.06 -5.26 -19.49
CA LYS A 292 -39.46 -3.84 -19.38
C LYS A 292 -40.36 -3.38 -20.53
N SER A 293 -40.15 -3.91 -21.73
CA SER A 293 -41.01 -3.61 -22.89
C SER A 293 -42.39 -4.27 -22.82
N GLY A 294 -42.61 -5.24 -21.92
CA GLY A 294 -43.90 -5.87 -21.67
C GLY A 294 -44.74 -5.04 -20.71
N THR A 295 -44.21 -4.73 -19.52
CA THR A 295 -44.91 -3.93 -18.50
C THR A 295 -45.31 -2.55 -18.98
N ASP A 296 -44.44 -1.84 -19.72
CA ASP A 296 -44.71 -0.52 -20.31
C ASP A 296 -45.75 -0.57 -21.46
N ARG A 297 -46.17 -1.77 -21.90
CA ARG A 297 -47.29 -1.97 -22.85
C ARG A 297 -48.61 -2.31 -22.16
N ASP A 298 -48.59 -2.89 -20.97
CA ASP A 298 -49.79 -3.19 -20.19
C ASP A 298 -50.23 -1.97 -19.38
N GLU A 299 -49.30 -1.20 -18.80
CA GLU A 299 -49.59 0.05 -18.08
C GLU A 299 -50.20 1.16 -18.97
N ARG A 300 -50.05 1.08 -20.30
CA ARG A 300 -50.66 2.02 -21.26
C ARG A 300 -52.02 1.56 -21.81
N LYS A 301 -52.57 0.46 -21.27
CA LYS A 301 -53.86 -0.12 -21.65
C LYS A 301 -54.88 -0.18 -20.51
N GLY A 302 -54.49 0.24 -19.30
CA GLY A 302 -55.38 0.51 -18.16
C GLY A 302 -55.64 2.01 -18.02
#